data_AF-Q013J5-F1
#
_entry.id   AF-Q013J5-F1
#
_cell.length_a   1.000
_cell.length_b   1.000
_cell.length_c   1.000
_cell.angle_alpha   90.00
_cell.angle_beta   90.00
_cell.angle_gamma   90.00
#
_symmetry.space_group_name_H-M   'P 1'
#
loop_
_entity.id
_entity.type
_entity.pdbx_description
1 polymer ?
#
loop_
_entity_poly.entity_id
_entity_poly.type
_entity_poly.pdbx_seq_one_letter_code
_entity_poly.pdbx_strand_id
1 'polypeptide(L)'
;MTKENPTTTNGAESYDLADTLARATAEADASSSSNDDPQARVDAALACPCVADLRSSTCGKSFDAALTCFMLAEERERGKKCVEEFVSLHQCMVENASEFEAFANELLEHENVRGPARAKD
;
A
#
# COMPACT_ATOMS: atom_id res chain seq x y z
N MET A 1 -20.06 10.16 -29.72
CA MET A 1 -19.87 8.72 -29.94
C MET A 1 -18.43 8.49 -30.35
N THR A 2 -17.62 7.95 -29.44
CA THR A 2 -16.66 6.85 -29.66
C THR A 2 -16.00 6.52 -28.32
N LYS A 3 -16.04 5.24 -27.97
CA LYS A 3 -15.35 4.62 -26.84
C LYS A 3 -13.84 4.70 -27.08
N GLU A 4 -13.05 4.99 -26.05
CA GLU A 4 -11.71 4.40 -25.92
C GLU A 4 -11.47 3.99 -24.47
N ASN A 5 -11.06 2.74 -24.32
CA ASN A 5 -10.68 2.05 -23.10
C ASN A 5 -9.19 1.72 -23.29
N PRO A 6 -8.26 2.08 -22.40
CA PRO A 6 -6.92 1.52 -22.47
C PRO A 6 -6.76 0.48 -21.35
N THR A 7 -6.92 -0.78 -21.75
CA THR A 7 -6.31 -1.91 -21.05
C THR A 7 -4.82 -1.93 -21.40
N THR A 8 -3.99 -2.02 -20.35
CA THR A 8 -2.61 -2.52 -20.32
C THR A 8 -1.53 -1.67 -20.98
N THR A 9 -0.64 -1.14 -20.13
CA THR A 9 0.77 -1.01 -20.48
C THR A 9 1.63 -1.41 -19.26
N ASN A 10 2.34 -2.53 -19.40
CA ASN A 10 3.46 -2.90 -18.52
C ASN A 10 4.56 -1.84 -18.64
N GLY A 11 4.99 -1.27 -17.51
CA GLY A 11 6.11 -0.34 -17.47
C GLY A 11 6.54 -0.07 -16.03
N ALA A 12 7.58 -0.80 -15.58
CA ALA A 12 8.40 -0.56 -14.39
C ALA A 12 7.69 0.17 -13.24
N GLU A 13 6.93 -0.60 -12.43
CA GLU A 13 6.27 -0.06 -11.26
C GLU A 13 7.34 0.36 -10.24
N SER A 14 7.48 1.67 -10.07
CA SER A 14 8.09 2.25 -8.88
C SER A 14 7.11 2.02 -7.74
N TYR A 15 7.49 1.24 -6.73
CA TYR A 15 6.61 0.86 -5.63
C TYR A 15 6.53 1.99 -4.60
N ASP A 16 5.73 3.02 -4.88
CA ASP A 16 5.42 4.06 -3.89
C ASP A 16 4.34 3.57 -2.91
N LEU A 17 4.76 3.20 -1.70
CA LEU A 17 3.86 2.74 -0.64
C LEU A 17 2.80 3.79 -0.26
N ALA A 18 3.11 5.08 -0.36
CA ALA A 18 2.15 6.14 -0.07
C ALA A 18 1.07 6.25 -1.16
N ASP A 19 1.45 6.09 -2.44
CA ASP A 19 0.49 6.01 -3.55
C ASP A 19 -0.41 4.77 -3.41
N THR A 20 0.19 3.62 -3.14
CA THR A 20 -0.53 2.37 -2.89
C THR A 20 -1.55 2.51 -1.76
N LEU A 21 -1.16 3.16 -0.66
CA LEU A 21 -2.05 3.41 0.48
C LEU A 21 -3.18 4.39 0.14
N ALA A 22 -2.88 5.43 -0.64
CA ALA A 22 -3.88 6.39 -1.12
C ALA A 22 -4.90 5.73 -2.05
N ARG A 23 -4.43 4.87 -2.98
CA ARG A 23 -5.26 4.11 -3.90
C ARG A 23 -6.15 3.10 -3.18
N ALA A 24 -5.60 2.37 -2.21
CA ALA A 24 -6.39 1.44 -1.37
C ALA A 24 -7.50 2.17 -0.59
N THR A 25 -7.22 3.39 -0.10
CA THR A 25 -8.23 4.23 0.56
C THR A 25 -9.32 4.68 -0.41
N ALA A 26 -8.94 5.08 -1.62
CA ALA A 26 -9.88 5.48 -2.66
C ALA A 26 -10.78 4.33 -3.14
N GLU A 27 -10.22 3.12 -3.26
CA GLU A 27 -11.01 1.92 -3.58
C GLU A 27 -12.03 1.60 -2.48
N ALA A 28 -11.63 1.71 -1.20
CA ALA A 28 -12.54 1.53 -0.08
C ALA A 28 -13.72 2.53 -0.11
N ASP A 29 -13.45 3.78 -0.48
CA ASP A 29 -14.48 4.82 -0.58
C ASP A 29 -15.36 4.63 -1.84
N ALA A 30 -14.86 4.04 -2.92
CA ALA A 30 -15.61 3.76 -4.14
C ALA A 30 -16.62 2.60 -3.99
N SER A 31 -16.36 1.64 -3.10
CA SER A 31 -17.28 0.54 -2.75
C SER A 31 -18.50 0.96 -1.90
N SER A 32 -18.70 2.27 -1.68
CA SER A 32 -19.68 2.83 -0.75
C SER A 32 -21.14 2.80 -1.24
N SER A 33 -21.84 1.68 -0.98
CA SER A 33 -23.31 1.65 -1.04
C SER A 33 -23.98 1.77 0.34
N SER A 34 -23.20 1.83 1.43
CA SER A 34 -23.65 2.18 2.79
C SER A 34 -22.45 2.25 3.74
N ASN A 35 -21.84 3.44 3.87
CA ASN A 35 -20.62 3.66 4.65
C ASN A 35 -20.92 4.03 6.11
N ASP A 36 -20.98 3.04 6.98
CA ASP A 36 -20.73 3.23 8.43
C ASP A 36 -19.95 2.05 9.05
N ASP A 37 -19.44 1.11 8.23
CA ASP A 37 -18.64 -0.01 8.73
C ASP A 37 -17.14 0.20 8.41
N PRO A 38 -16.31 0.54 9.42
CA PRO A 38 -14.87 0.64 9.26
C PRO A 38 -14.24 -0.67 8.76
N GLN A 39 -14.82 -1.82 9.09
CA GLN A 39 -14.26 -3.11 8.71
C GLN A 39 -14.43 -3.37 7.21
N ALA A 40 -15.59 -3.05 6.62
CA ALA A 40 -15.81 -3.16 5.19
C ALA A 40 -14.81 -2.33 4.36
N ARG A 41 -14.39 -1.17 4.87
CA ARG A 41 -13.37 -0.31 4.24
C ARG A 41 -11.96 -0.93 4.32
N VAL A 42 -11.63 -1.58 5.43
CA VAL A 42 -10.39 -2.36 5.56
C VAL A 42 -10.38 -3.50 4.55
N ASP A 43 -11.47 -4.26 4.47
CA ASP A 43 -11.57 -5.42 3.58
C ASP A 43 -11.44 -5.01 2.10
N ALA A 44 -12.04 -3.88 1.72
CA ALA A 44 -11.89 -3.31 0.38
C ALA A 44 -10.44 -2.86 0.09
N ALA A 45 -9.78 -2.18 1.05
CA ALA A 45 -8.39 -1.76 0.90
C ALA A 45 -7.43 -2.97 0.78
N LEU A 46 -7.67 -4.04 1.55
CA LEU A 46 -6.91 -5.28 1.44
C LEU A 46 -7.17 -6.01 0.12
N ALA A 47 -8.38 -5.89 -0.44
CA ALA A 47 -8.72 -6.46 -1.74
C ALA A 47 -8.13 -5.70 -2.93
N CYS A 48 -7.55 -4.50 -2.72
CA CYS A 48 -6.95 -3.71 -3.78
C CYS A 48 -5.83 -4.48 -4.48
N PRO A 49 -5.86 -4.62 -5.82
CA PRO A 49 -4.74 -5.21 -6.56
C PRO A 49 -3.41 -4.48 -6.32
N CYS A 50 -3.47 -3.19 -5.97
CA CYS A 50 -2.30 -2.38 -5.65
C CYS A 50 -1.48 -2.89 -4.44
N VAL A 51 -2.10 -3.62 -3.51
CA VAL A 51 -1.40 -4.20 -2.35
C VAL A 51 -1.12 -5.68 -2.51
N ALA A 52 -1.57 -6.30 -3.61
CA ALA A 52 -1.57 -7.76 -3.77
C ALA A 52 -0.19 -8.39 -3.61
N ASP A 53 0.85 -7.78 -4.20
CA ASP A 53 2.22 -8.31 -4.14
C ASP A 53 2.71 -8.38 -2.70
N LEU A 54 2.53 -7.30 -1.94
CA LEU A 54 2.94 -7.24 -0.54
C LEU A 54 2.11 -8.19 0.35
N ARG A 55 0.81 -8.33 0.10
CA ARG A 55 -0.07 -9.28 0.80
C ARG A 55 0.29 -10.74 0.52
N SER A 56 0.80 -11.03 -0.67
CA SER A 56 1.19 -12.38 -1.08
C SER A 56 2.60 -12.77 -0.65
N SER A 57 3.41 -11.80 -0.22
CA SER A 57 4.78 -12.02 0.27
C SER A 57 4.84 -12.81 1.58
N THR A 58 6.03 -13.25 1.97
CA THR A 58 6.26 -13.84 3.31
C THR A 58 5.86 -12.92 4.47
N CYS A 59 5.83 -11.60 4.25
CA CYS A 59 5.46 -10.60 5.24
C CYS A 59 4.00 -10.12 5.14
N GLY A 60 3.18 -10.74 4.30
CA GLY A 60 1.80 -10.33 4.04
C GLY A 60 0.92 -10.23 5.29
N LYS A 61 1.14 -11.09 6.30
CA LYS A 61 0.38 -11.03 7.57
C LYS A 61 0.68 -9.77 8.37
N SER A 62 1.96 -9.39 8.47
CA SER A 62 2.36 -8.15 9.15
C SER A 62 1.87 -6.92 8.37
N PHE A 63 1.81 -7.03 7.04
CA PHE A 63 1.25 -5.97 6.20
C PHE A 63 -0.25 -5.79 6.41
N ASP A 64 -1.03 -6.89 6.37
CA ASP A 64 -2.47 -6.85 6.61
C ASP A 64 -2.78 -6.24 7.99
N ALA A 65 -2.01 -6.57 9.02
CA ALA A 65 -2.14 -6.00 10.36
C ALA A 65 -1.85 -4.49 10.40
N ALA A 66 -0.75 -4.05 9.78
CA ALA A 66 -0.37 -2.64 9.71
C ALA A 66 -1.39 -1.80 8.94
N LEU A 67 -1.85 -2.28 7.78
CA LEU A 67 -2.84 -1.61 6.96
C LEU A 67 -4.20 -1.55 7.66
N THR A 68 -4.62 -2.65 8.30
CA THR A 68 -5.84 -2.69 9.11
C THR A 68 -5.80 -1.67 10.24
N CYS A 69 -4.71 -1.63 11.03
CA CYS A 69 -4.54 -0.65 12.09
C CYS A 69 -4.63 0.79 11.54
N PHE A 70 -3.92 1.06 10.44
CA PHE A 70 -3.89 2.39 9.82
C PHE A 70 -5.29 2.83 9.38
N MET A 71 -6.06 1.95 8.74
CA MET A 71 -7.39 2.25 8.23
C MET A 71 -8.43 2.46 9.35
N LEU A 72 -8.33 1.70 10.45
CA LEU A 72 -9.20 1.82 11.61
C LEU A 72 -8.85 3.02 12.52
N ALA A 73 -7.59 3.45 12.53
CA ALA A 73 -7.17 4.59 13.34
C ALA A 73 -7.64 5.93 12.75
N GLU A 74 -8.02 6.85 13.64
CA GLU A 74 -8.29 8.25 13.28
C GLU A 74 -7.08 8.86 12.60
N GLU A 75 -7.30 9.61 11.51
CA GLU A 75 -6.25 10.12 10.62
C GLU A 75 -5.10 10.82 11.36
N ARG A 76 -5.42 11.65 12.37
CA ARG A 76 -4.43 12.39 13.17
C ARG A 76 -3.59 11.50 14.10
N GLU A 77 -4.06 10.29 14.39
CA GLU A 77 -3.44 9.37 15.34
C GLU A 77 -2.79 8.14 14.67
N ARG A 78 -3.01 7.91 13.37
CA ARG A 78 -2.48 6.75 12.62
C ARG A 78 -0.99 6.52 12.85
N GLY A 79 -0.19 7.59 12.70
CA GLY A 79 1.27 7.54 12.88
C GLY A 79 1.75 7.31 14.32
N LYS A 80 0.86 7.36 15.32
CA LYS A 80 1.18 7.08 16.72
C LYS A 80 0.62 5.73 17.17
N LYS A 81 -0.63 5.42 16.81
CA LYS A 81 -1.34 4.21 17.26
C LYS A 81 -0.81 2.93 16.62
N CYS A 82 -0.33 3.00 15.38
CA CYS A 82 -0.01 1.81 14.59
C CYS A 82 1.50 1.58 14.41
N VAL A 83 2.35 2.30 15.17
CA VAL A 83 3.81 2.22 15.01
C VAL A 83 4.31 0.79 15.19
N GLU A 84 3.79 0.05 16.17
CA GLU A 84 4.22 -1.32 16.44
C GLU A 84 3.95 -2.26 15.25
N GLU A 85 2.80 -2.12 14.59
CA GLU A 85 2.45 -2.92 13.41
C GLU A 85 3.37 -2.61 12.22
N PHE A 86 3.66 -1.33 11.97
CA PHE A 86 4.61 -0.93 10.94
C PHE A 86 6.05 -1.36 11.25
N VAL A 87 6.45 -1.35 12.52
CA VAL A 87 7.75 -1.88 12.96
C VAL A 87 7.82 -3.39 12.75
N SER A 88 6.75 -4.13 13.06
CA SER A 88 6.68 -5.58 12.82
C SER A 88 6.81 -5.91 11.34
N LEU A 89 6.09 -5.19 10.48
CA LEU A 89 6.20 -5.32 9.03
C LEU A 89 7.62 -5.05 8.55
N HIS A 90 8.22 -3.95 8.98
CA HIS A 90 9.59 -3.59 8.59
C HIS A 90 10.60 -4.65 9.05
N GLN A 91 10.48 -5.15 10.28
CA GLN A 91 11.34 -6.21 10.79
C GLN A 91 11.24 -7.48 9.93
N CYS A 92 10.02 -7.89 9.56
CA CYS A 92 9.84 -9.04 8.68
C CYS A 92 10.52 -8.83 7.31
N MET A 93 10.36 -7.64 6.70
CA MET A 93 11.00 -7.33 5.42
C MET A 93 12.53 -7.39 5.50
N VAL A 94 13.11 -6.90 6.59
CA VAL A 94 14.56 -6.96 6.83
C VAL A 94 15.04 -8.40 7.01
N GLU A 95 14.30 -9.23 7.74
CA GLU A 95 14.62 -10.65 7.92
C GLU A 95 14.52 -11.44 6.60
N ASN A 96 13.65 -11.01 5.68
CA ASN A 96 13.42 -11.63 4.37
C ASN A 96 13.95 -10.78 3.22
N ALA A 97 15.05 -10.04 3.44
CA ALA A 97 15.56 -9.03 2.50
C ALA A 97 15.79 -9.56 1.06
N SER A 98 16.07 -10.85 0.87
CA SER A 98 16.23 -11.45 -0.46
C SER A 98 14.95 -11.42 -1.30
N GLU A 99 13.77 -11.54 -0.67
CA GLU A 99 12.48 -11.43 -1.38
C GLU A 99 12.15 -9.97 -1.75
N PHE A 100 12.65 -9.03 -0.95
CA PHE A 100 12.44 -7.58 -1.12
C PHE A 100 13.62 -6.87 -1.81
N GLU A 101 14.52 -7.60 -2.47
CA GLU A 101 15.74 -7.04 -3.07
C GLU A 101 15.43 -5.95 -4.11
N ALA A 102 14.40 -6.16 -4.95
CA ALA A 102 13.97 -5.17 -5.94
C ALA A 102 13.50 -3.87 -5.27
N PHE A 103 12.71 -3.97 -4.20
CA PHE A 103 12.24 -2.83 -3.42
C PHE A 103 13.39 -2.12 -2.70
N ALA A 104 14.33 -2.87 -2.12
CA ALA A 104 15.50 -2.31 -1.46
C ALA A 104 16.41 -1.56 -2.46
N ASN A 105 16.59 -2.10 -3.66
CA ASN A 105 17.36 -1.46 -4.72
C ASN A 105 16.71 -0.16 -5.19
N GLU A 106 15.38 -0.14 -5.35
CA GLU A 106 14.65 1.07 -5.71
C GLU A 106 14.84 2.18 -4.65
N LEU A 107 14.78 1.83 -3.37
CA LEU A 107 15.05 2.80 -2.28
C LEU A 107 16.47 3.36 -2.33
N LEU A 108 17.47 2.55 -2.69
CA LEU A 108 18.86 3.00 -2.84
C LEU A 108 19.02 3.92 -4.06
N GLU A 109 18.36 3.61 -5.17
CA GLU A 109 18.35 4.46 -6.37
C GLU A 109 17.70 5.83 -6.07
N HIS A 110 16.73 5.86 -5.16
CA HIS A 110 15.99 7.05 -4.76
C HIS A 110 16.40 7.63 -3.40
N GLU A 111 17.56 7.25 -2.83
CA GLU A 111 18.02 7.70 -1.50
C GLU A 111 18.01 9.23 -1.32
N ASN A 112 18.26 9.97 -2.41
CA ASN A 112 18.33 11.43 -2.44
C ASN A 112 16.99 12.12 -2.79
N VAL A 113 15.91 11.35 -2.97
CA VAL A 113 14.56 11.87 -3.25
C VAL A 113 13.79 11.98 -1.94
N ARG A 114 13.48 13.21 -1.53
CA ARG A 114 12.57 13.47 -0.40
C ARG A 114 11.14 13.63 -0.91
N GLY A 115 10.21 12.85 -0.35
CA GLY A 115 8.78 12.86 -0.70
C GLY A 115 8.37 11.68 -1.59
N PRO A 116 7.07 11.54 -1.91
CA PRO A 116 6.59 10.48 -2.81
C PRO A 116 7.32 10.57 -4.15
N ALA A 117 7.60 9.41 -4.76
CA ALA A 117 8.28 9.36 -6.04
C ALA A 117 7.40 10.09 -7.06
N ARG A 118 7.92 11.16 -7.67
CA ARG A 118 7.17 11.86 -8.73
C ARG A 118 7.08 10.92 -9.93
N ALA A 119 5.87 10.46 -10.24
CA ALA A 119 5.58 9.79 -11.49
C ALA A 119 6.14 10.63 -12.66
N LYS A 120 6.94 10.02 -13.54
CA LYS A 120 7.34 10.67 -14.80
C LYS A 120 6.14 10.60 -15.75
N ASP A 121 5.72 11.76 -16.24
CA ASP A 121 4.72 11.93 -17.29
C ASP A 121 5.12 11.22 -18.60
#